data_AF-A0A7R9XYM3-F1
#
_entry.id   AF-A0A7R9XYM3-F1
#
_cell.length_a   1.000
_cell.length_b   1.000
_cell.length_c   1.000
_cell.angle_alpha   90.00
_cell.angle_beta   90.00
_cell.angle_gamma   90.00
#
_symmetry.space_group_name_H-M   'P 1'
#
loop_
_entity.id
_entity.type
_entity.pdbx_description
1 polymer ?
#
loop_
_entity_poly.entity_id
_entity_poly.type
_entity_poly.pdbx_seq_one_letter_code
_entity_poly.pdbx_strand_id
1 'polypeptide(L)'
;GGGGGGGAGWCNGVPPASLAQAGAACLCRSNAWDSRQVISAWYVKPEQIRKETPEGEPLLNGVVWTVGKKTFLPPAPLVMGFAYMFVLGDDASVEAHAGDRVVKQQMAALGNADGEGVTEDAEEE
;
A
#
# COMPACT_ATOMS: atom_id res chain seq x y z
N GLY A 1 -26.31 -2.76 30.55
CA GLY A 1 -26.25 -1.44 29.93
C GLY A 1 -25.18 -1.46 28.88
N GLY A 2 -25.56 -1.37 27.61
CA GLY A 2 -24.64 -1.24 26.48
C GLY A 2 -24.34 0.23 26.19
N GLY A 3 -23.16 0.48 25.66
CA GLY A 3 -22.66 1.78 25.19
C GLY A 3 -21.13 1.74 25.28
N GLY A 4 -20.35 1.89 24.22
CA GLY A 4 -20.59 2.48 22.92
C GLY A 4 -19.32 3.22 22.51
N GLY A 5 -18.20 2.50 22.38
CA GLY A 5 -16.91 3.03 21.92
C GLY A 5 -16.65 2.62 20.47
N GLY A 6 -17.48 3.12 19.55
CA GLY A 6 -17.34 2.89 18.12
C GLY A 6 -16.41 3.94 17.51
N GLY A 7 -15.26 3.51 16.99
CA GLY A 7 -14.35 4.37 16.24
C GLY A 7 -13.14 3.59 15.72
N ALA A 8 -13.27 3.03 14.52
CA ALA A 8 -12.27 2.29 13.74
C ALA A 8 -11.77 0.95 14.34
N GLY A 9 -12.35 -0.16 13.87
CA GLY A 9 -11.71 -1.48 13.99
C GLY A 9 -10.34 -1.52 13.29
N TRP A 10 -9.54 -2.56 13.54
CA TRP A 10 -8.09 -2.58 13.26
C TRP A 10 -7.65 -2.34 11.81
N CYS A 11 -8.55 -2.43 10.83
CA CYS A 11 -8.29 -2.04 9.44
C CYS A 11 -9.16 -0.88 8.92
N ASN A 12 -10.13 -0.40 9.71
CA ASN A 12 -10.99 0.74 9.35
C ASN A 12 -10.27 2.10 9.50
N GLY A 13 -9.04 2.11 10.03
CA GLY A 13 -8.18 3.28 10.12
C GLY A 13 -6.95 3.25 9.19
N VAL A 14 -6.77 2.19 8.39
CA VAL A 14 -5.62 2.09 7.48
C VAL A 14 -6.03 2.67 6.12
N PRO A 15 -5.29 3.66 5.57
CA PRO A 15 -5.57 4.18 4.24
C PRO A 15 -5.55 3.08 3.17
N PRO A 16 -6.47 3.09 2.19
CA PRO A 16 -6.50 2.09 1.11
C PRO A 16 -5.17 1.97 0.35
N ALA A 17 -4.48 3.10 0.16
CA ALA A 17 -3.17 3.13 -0.48
C ALA A 17 -2.11 2.32 0.29
N SER A 18 -2.11 2.40 1.62
CA SER A 18 -1.18 1.65 2.47
C SER A 18 -1.46 0.15 2.42
N LEU A 19 -2.73 -0.25 2.39
CA LEU A 19 -3.12 -1.65 2.21
C LEU A 19 -2.68 -2.19 0.84
N ALA A 20 -2.89 -1.41 -0.23
CA ALA A 20 -2.46 -1.78 -1.57
C ALA A 20 -0.93 -1.94 -1.65
N GLN A 21 -0.17 -1.01 -1.07
CA GLN A 21 1.30 -1.08 -1.01
C GLN A 21 1.78 -2.30 -0.22
N ALA A 22 1.17 -2.58 0.93
CA ALA A 22 1.50 -3.75 1.73
C ALA A 22 1.20 -5.07 0.99
N GLY A 23 0.05 -5.13 0.31
CA GLY A 23 -0.35 -6.26 -0.53
C GLY A 23 0.62 -6.52 -1.67
N ALA A 24 0.97 -5.48 -2.44
CA ALA A 24 1.97 -5.59 -3.51
C ALA A 24 3.32 -6.08 -2.98
N ALA A 25 3.80 -5.50 -1.87
CA ALA A 25 5.06 -5.90 -1.25
C ALA A 25 5.04 -7.36 -0.75
N CYS A 26 3.89 -7.85 -0.25
CA CYS A 26 3.71 -9.26 0.13
C CYS A 26 3.79 -10.19 -1.08
N LEU A 27 3.11 -9.85 -2.18
CA LEU A 27 3.12 -10.66 -3.41
C LEU A 27 4.52 -10.75 -4.02
N CYS A 28 5.24 -9.63 -4.09
CA CYS A 28 6.60 -9.60 -4.63
C CYS A 28 7.62 -10.37 -3.75
N ARG A 29 7.26 -10.76 -2.52
CA ARG A 29 8.06 -11.60 -1.61
C ARG A 29 7.52 -13.03 -1.49
N SER A 30 6.72 -13.46 -2.45
CA SER A 30 6.12 -14.79 -2.50
C SER A 30 6.47 -15.48 -3.82
N ASN A 31 6.13 -16.77 -3.93
CA ASN A 31 6.32 -17.54 -5.16
C ASN A 31 5.62 -16.93 -6.39
N ALA A 32 4.66 -16.02 -6.20
CA ALA A 32 4.02 -15.28 -7.30
C ALA A 32 5.03 -14.44 -8.10
N TRP A 33 6.09 -13.93 -7.45
CA TRP A 33 7.17 -13.20 -8.11
C TRP A 33 7.90 -14.06 -9.13
N ASP A 34 8.32 -15.27 -8.72
CA ASP A 34 9.08 -16.18 -9.57
C ASP A 34 8.23 -16.76 -10.70
N SER A 35 6.98 -17.10 -10.41
CA SER A 35 6.04 -17.64 -11.41
C SER A 35 5.42 -16.55 -12.31
N ARG A 36 5.66 -15.27 -12.01
CA ARG A 36 5.01 -14.10 -12.65
C ARG A 36 3.48 -14.20 -12.67
N GLN A 37 2.90 -14.88 -11.69
CA GLN A 37 1.46 -15.09 -11.63
C GLN A 37 0.79 -13.89 -10.97
N VAL A 38 -0.09 -13.22 -11.70
CA VAL A 38 -0.91 -12.14 -11.16
C VAL A 38 -1.99 -12.74 -10.27
N ILE A 39 -1.81 -12.61 -8.96
CA ILE A 39 -2.77 -13.07 -7.94
C ILE A 39 -3.20 -11.91 -7.03
N SER A 40 -4.34 -12.08 -6.37
CA SER A 40 -4.84 -11.12 -5.38
C SER A 40 -4.24 -11.40 -4.01
N ALA A 41 -3.61 -10.40 -3.40
CA ALA A 41 -3.24 -10.45 -1.99
C ALA A 41 -4.49 -10.50 -1.10
N TRP A 42 -4.36 -10.99 0.12
CA TRP A 42 -5.45 -10.95 1.10
C TRP A 42 -4.93 -10.62 2.49
N TYR A 43 -5.82 -10.08 3.32
CA TYR A 43 -5.55 -9.82 4.72
C TYR A 43 -6.68 -10.34 5.61
N VAL A 44 -6.34 -10.59 6.86
CA VAL A 44 -7.25 -10.96 7.96
C VAL A 44 -6.88 -10.15 9.18
N LYS A 45 -7.79 -10.10 10.16
CA LYS A 45 -7.46 -9.50 11.45
C LYS A 45 -6.55 -10.44 12.25
N PRO A 46 -5.67 -9.94 13.12
CA PRO A 46 -4.77 -10.78 13.91
C PRO A 46 -5.49 -11.74 14.88
N GLU A 47 -6.71 -11.43 15.35
CA GLU A 47 -7.49 -12.38 16.17
C GLU A 47 -7.93 -13.62 15.38
N GLN A 48 -7.86 -13.56 14.06
CA GLN A 48 -8.13 -14.67 13.15
C GLN A 48 -6.89 -15.55 12.90
N ILE A 49 -5.73 -15.21 13.47
CA ILE A 49 -4.50 -15.99 13.33
C ILE A 49 -4.23 -16.76 14.62
N ARG A 50 -4.02 -18.07 14.49
CA ARG A 50 -3.66 -18.96 15.58
C ARG A 50 -2.34 -19.67 15.30
N LYS A 51 -1.62 -19.99 16.38
CA LYS A 51 -0.39 -20.79 16.36
C LYS A 51 -0.61 -22.26 16.70
N GLU A 52 -1.87 -22.63 16.92
CA GLU A 52 -2.29 -23.97 17.30
C GLU A 52 -3.41 -24.39 16.34
N THR A 53 -3.51 -25.69 16.10
CA THR A 53 -4.61 -26.31 15.35
C THR A 53 -5.93 -26.18 16.11
N PRO A 54 -7.08 -26.43 15.47
CA PRO A 54 -8.36 -26.53 16.17
C PRO A 54 -8.37 -27.56 17.32
N GLU A 55 -7.54 -28.59 17.23
CA GLU A 55 -7.37 -29.65 18.22
C GLU A 55 -6.42 -29.27 19.37
N GLY A 56 -5.75 -28.12 19.28
CA GLY A 56 -4.81 -27.63 20.30
C GLY A 56 -3.36 -28.10 20.12
N GLU A 57 -3.00 -28.68 18.97
CA GLU A 57 -1.62 -29.04 18.68
C GLU A 57 -0.83 -27.79 18.22
N PRO A 58 0.40 -27.56 18.71
CA PRO A 58 1.22 -26.44 18.26
C PRO A 58 1.67 -26.60 16.80
N LEU A 59 1.65 -25.51 16.03
CA LEU A 59 2.11 -25.48 14.65
C LEU A 59 3.64 -25.36 14.56
N LEU A 60 4.18 -25.88 13.45
CA LEU A 60 5.58 -25.68 13.08
C LEU A 60 5.90 -24.21 12.82
N ASN A 61 7.17 -23.85 12.99
CA ASN A 61 7.67 -22.50 12.73
C ASN A 61 7.39 -22.11 11.28
N GLY A 62 6.87 -20.89 11.08
CA GLY A 62 6.51 -20.37 9.77
C GLY A 62 5.12 -20.79 9.29
N VAL A 63 4.40 -21.62 10.05
CA VAL A 63 3.01 -22.01 9.74
C VAL A 63 2.06 -21.28 10.69
N VAL A 64 0.95 -20.82 10.14
CA VAL A 64 -0.12 -20.18 10.90
C VAL A 64 -1.47 -20.74 10.50
N TRP A 65 -2.36 -20.90 11.46
CA TRP A 65 -3.73 -21.30 11.21
C TRP A 65 -4.61 -20.06 11.07
N THR A 66 -5.31 -19.93 9.95
CA THR A 66 -6.19 -18.79 9.68
C THR A 66 -7.65 -19.18 9.86
N VAL A 67 -8.40 -18.44 10.67
CA VAL A 67 -9.81 -18.71 11.00
C VAL A 67 -10.72 -17.63 10.41
N GLY A 68 -11.78 -18.03 9.71
CA GLY A 68 -12.81 -17.11 9.22
C GLY A 68 -12.52 -16.51 7.84
N LYS A 69 -13.11 -15.34 7.55
CA LYS A 69 -13.14 -14.74 6.21
C LYS A 69 -11.84 -13.99 5.88
N LYS A 70 -11.27 -14.30 4.72
CA LYS A 70 -10.15 -13.56 4.09
C LYS A 70 -10.71 -12.41 3.26
N THR A 71 -10.09 -11.23 3.34
CA THR A 71 -10.44 -10.07 2.52
C THR A 71 -9.40 -9.90 1.43
N PHE A 72 -9.81 -10.02 0.17
CA PHE A 72 -8.92 -9.90 -0.98
C PHE A 72 -8.76 -8.45 -1.41
N LEU A 73 -7.53 -8.08 -1.75
CA LEU A 73 -7.17 -6.82 -2.36
C LEU A 73 -7.21 -6.94 -3.89
N PRO A 74 -7.40 -5.84 -4.63
CA PRO A 74 -7.26 -5.84 -6.08
C PRO A 74 -5.91 -6.44 -6.50
N PRO A 75 -5.85 -7.19 -7.61
CA PRO A 75 -4.58 -7.64 -8.17
C PRO A 75 -3.65 -6.45 -8.43
N ALA A 76 -2.40 -6.56 -7.99
CA ALA A 76 -1.37 -5.55 -8.20
C ALA A 76 -0.28 -6.11 -9.12
N PRO A 77 0.36 -5.26 -9.95
CA PRO A 77 1.50 -5.70 -10.74
C PRO A 77 2.66 -6.09 -9.83
N LEU A 78 3.39 -7.13 -10.23
CA LEU A 78 4.57 -7.61 -9.51
C LEU A 78 5.77 -6.71 -9.85
N VAL A 79 5.80 -5.53 -9.24
CA VAL A 79 6.87 -4.53 -9.41
C VAL A 79 7.46 -4.22 -8.04
N MET A 80 8.79 -4.32 -7.93
CA MET A 80 9.54 -3.90 -6.75
C MET A 80 10.60 -2.88 -7.18
N GLY A 81 10.52 -1.68 -6.63
CA GLY A 81 11.56 -0.66 -6.76
C GLY A 81 12.35 -0.56 -5.46
N PHE A 82 13.63 -0.23 -5.57
CA PHE A 82 14.44 0.24 -4.45
C PHE A 82 14.94 1.65 -4.77
N ALA A 83 15.20 2.44 -3.74
CA ALA A 83 15.74 3.77 -3.87
C ALA A 83 16.73 4.02 -2.74
N TYR A 84 17.76 4.80 -3.03
CA TYR A 84 18.66 5.34 -2.02
C TYR A 84 18.35 6.82 -1.81
N MET A 85 18.42 7.25 -0.56
CA MET A 85 18.29 8.65 -0.21
C MET A 85 19.56 9.09 0.49
N PHE A 86 20.16 10.16 -0.02
CA PHE A 86 21.32 10.79 0.59
C PHE A 86 20.85 11.91 1.52
N VAL A 87 21.46 11.94 2.71
CA VAL A 87 21.28 13.01 3.68
C VAL A 87 22.27 14.12 3.35
N LEU A 88 21.79 15.36 3.32
CA LEU A 88 22.64 16.53 3.11
C LEU A 88 23.49 16.75 4.37
N GLY A 89 24.79 16.95 4.18
CA GLY A 89 25.75 16.97 5.29
C GLY A 89 25.90 18.33 5.98
N ASP A 90 25.47 19.40 5.31
CA ASP A 90 25.69 20.78 5.72
C ASP A 90 24.42 21.64 5.57
N ASP A 91 24.28 22.63 6.44
CA ASP A 91 23.09 23.49 6.53
C ASP A 91 22.87 24.32 5.25
N ALA A 92 23.94 24.73 4.57
CA ALA A 92 23.87 25.47 3.31
C ALA A 92 23.24 24.63 2.20
N SER A 93 23.60 23.34 2.10
CA SER A 93 22.94 22.41 1.17
C SER A 93 21.47 22.20 1.52
N VAL A 94 21.11 22.12 2.81
CA VAL A 94 19.71 21.95 3.24
C VAL A 94 18.85 23.13 2.79
N GLU A 95 19.33 24.36 2.97
CA GLU A 95 18.62 25.56 2.53
C GLU A 95 18.50 25.62 1.00
N ALA A 96 19.57 25.27 0.28
CA ALA A 96 19.58 25.27 -1.18
C ALA A 96 18.60 24.27 -1.81
N HIS A 97 18.25 23.19 -1.10
CA HIS A 97 17.31 22.15 -1.55
C HIS A 97 15.96 22.24 -0.81
N ALA A 98 15.67 23.38 -0.15
CA ALA A 98 14.41 23.59 0.52
C ALA A 98 13.27 23.63 -0.52
N GLY A 99 12.36 22.66 -0.44
CA GLY A 99 11.21 22.56 -1.35
C GLY A 99 11.39 21.58 -2.51
N ASP A 100 12.59 21.04 -2.74
CA ASP A 100 12.85 20.07 -3.83
C ASP A 100 12.07 18.76 -3.68
N ARG A 101 11.69 18.41 -2.45
CA ARG A 101 10.94 17.18 -2.14
C ARG A 101 9.56 17.53 -1.61
N VAL A 102 8.58 17.62 -2.50
CA VAL A 102 7.16 17.76 -2.15
C VAL A 102 6.55 16.40 -1.79
N VAL A 103 5.74 16.35 -0.73
CA VAL A 103 5.03 15.13 -0.33
C VAL A 103 4.00 14.77 -1.39
N LYS A 104 3.84 13.48 -1.72
CA LYS A 104 2.90 13.00 -2.76
C LYS A 104 1.48 13.59 -2.65
N GLN A 105 0.99 13.83 -1.43
CA GLN A 105 -0.31 14.48 -1.19
C GLN A 105 -0.34 15.96 -1.61
N GLN A 106 0.78 16.68 -1.50
CA GLN A 106 0.93 18.06 -1.98
C GLN A 106 1.10 18.11 -3.50
N MET A 107 1.79 17.13 -4.11
CA MET A 107 1.93 17.03 -5.57
C MET A 107 0.58 16.86 -6.27
N ALA A 108 -0.32 16.03 -5.73
CA ALA A 108 -1.65 15.83 -6.28
C ALA A 108 -2.53 17.10 -6.24
N ALA A 109 -2.29 17.99 -5.28
CA ALA A 109 -3.00 19.28 -5.18
C ALA A 109 -2.47 20.33 -6.17
N LEU A 110 -1.21 20.21 -6.61
CA LEU A 110 -0.54 21.13 -7.54
C LEU A 110 -0.76 20.77 -9.01
N GLY A 111 -1.03 19.49 -9.33
CA GLY A 111 -1.16 18.98 -10.70
C GLY A 111 -2.53 19.19 -11.38
N ASN A 112 -3.38 20.10 -10.89
CA ASN A 112 -4.73 20.32 -11.45
C ASN A 112 -4.84 21.60 -12.30
N ALA A 113 -3.71 22.19 -12.72
CA ALA A 113 -3.66 23.50 -13.40
C ALA A 113 -3.31 23.48 -14.89
N ASP A 114 -2.82 22.37 -15.46
CA ASP A 114 -2.20 22.40 -16.81
C ASP A 114 -2.97 21.57 -17.85
N GLY A 115 -4.30 21.62 -17.79
CA GLY A 115 -5.22 20.94 -18.70
C GLY A 115 -5.97 21.90 -19.62
N GLU A 116 -5.31 22.90 -20.22
CA GLU A 116 -5.90 23.67 -21.32
C GLU A 116 -5.77 22.84 -22.61
N GLY A 117 -6.91 22.31 -23.06
CA GLY A 117 -7.04 21.63 -24.32
C GLY A 117 -6.71 22.57 -25.48
N VAL A 118 -5.72 22.18 -26.27
CA VAL A 118 -5.52 22.73 -27.61
C VAL A 118 -6.76 22.36 -28.43
N THR A 119 -7.58 23.36 -28.74
CA THR A 119 -8.62 23.22 -29.77
C THR A 119 -7.93 23.16 -31.12
N GLU A 120 -8.04 22.02 -31.80
CA GLU A 120 -7.77 21.93 -33.23
C GLU A 120 -8.76 22.84 -33.96
N ASP A 121 -8.27 23.99 -34.44
CA ASP A 121 -8.98 24.81 -35.42
C ASP A 121 -9.00 24.05 -36.75
N ALA A 122 -10.17 23.49 -37.07
CA ALA A 122 -10.51 22.94 -38.38
C ALA A 122 -11.41 23.93 -39.13
N GLU A 123 -10.97 24.30 -40.35
CA GLU A 123 -11.71 24.91 -41.48
C GLU A 123 -12.07 26.42 -41.29
N GLU A 124 -11.98 27.34 -42.26
CA GLU A 124 -12.13 27.33 -43.73
C GLU A 124 -11.30 28.45 -44.41
N GLU A 125 -10.66 28.16 -45.56
CA GLU A 125 -10.93 28.73 -46.91
C GLU A 125 -10.09 28.00 -47.98
#